data_AF-A0A6P3IYB2-F1
#
_entry.id   AF-A0A6P3IYB2-F1
#
_cell.length_a   1.000
_cell.length_b   1.000
_cell.length_c   1.000
_cell.angle_alpha   90.00
_cell.angle_beta   90.00
_cell.angle_gamma   90.00
#
_symmetry.space_group_name_H-M   'P 1'
#
loop_
_entity.id
_entity.type
_entity.pdbx_description
1 polymer ?
#
loop_
_entity_poly.entity_id
_entity_poly.type
_entity_poly.pdbx_seq_one_letter_code
_entity_poly.pdbx_strand_id
1 'polypeptide(L)'
;MAKGLLMTYTLWAVGGPAGLHHLYLGRDSHALLWMLTLGGGGLGWLWEFWMLPSFVAQANRAQEQRQGSGRGTPPLSLIRFVAQMIVGMYFGLVALISLSFMASFYIVGLPLAVGLGVLLVAAIGNQTSDLKNTLGAAFLTSPIFYGRPIAILPISLAASITAQKHRRYKPSVGSETLSVRLYRLGLAYLAFTGPLVHSVLCHTAVTLSYVADTLGSFLSWFSFFPLLGRLLESVLLLPFRAWKLLVGDHGISSSYFQEWEKLYEFVHSFQDEKRQLALQEQCYNKYL
;
A
#
# COMPACT_ATOMS: atom_id res chain seq x y z
N MET A 1 -5.52 -28.72 15.56
CA MET A 1 -4.29 -29.30 14.99
C MET A 1 -3.18 -28.28 15.03
N ALA A 2 -1.95 -28.67 15.37
CA ALA A 2 -0.78 -27.81 15.25
C ALA A 2 -0.48 -27.60 13.75
N LYS A 3 -0.10 -26.38 13.36
CA LYS A 3 0.23 -26.08 11.96
C LYS A 3 1.65 -26.52 11.66
N GLY A 4 1.82 -27.27 10.56
CA GLY A 4 3.13 -27.77 10.14
C GLY A 4 3.98 -26.68 9.50
N LEU A 5 5.22 -26.52 9.96
CA LEU A 5 6.22 -25.64 9.34
C LEU A 5 6.46 -26.03 7.87
N LEU A 6 6.62 -27.32 7.59
CA LEU A 6 6.84 -27.87 6.24
C LEU A 6 5.74 -27.47 5.26
N MET A 7 4.46 -27.69 5.62
CA MET A 7 3.35 -27.28 4.75
C MET A 7 3.33 -25.76 4.54
N THR A 8 3.64 -24.97 5.56
CA THR A 8 3.67 -23.51 5.44
C THR A 8 4.75 -23.05 4.46
N TYR A 9 5.94 -23.69 4.47
CA TYR A 9 7.00 -23.42 3.50
C TYR A 9 6.64 -23.87 2.07
N THR A 10 5.98 -25.02 1.91
CA THR A 10 5.51 -25.47 0.59
C THR A 10 4.49 -24.49 0.00
N LEU A 11 3.53 -24.02 0.81
CA LEU A 11 2.57 -23.00 0.37
C LEU A 11 3.23 -21.64 0.12
N TRP A 12 4.31 -21.31 0.83
CA TRP A 12 5.10 -20.11 0.57
C TRP A 12 5.86 -20.21 -0.75
N ALA A 13 6.43 -21.36 -1.09
CA ALA A 13 7.15 -21.54 -2.36
C ALA A 13 6.21 -21.54 -3.57
N VAL A 14 5.05 -22.19 -3.47
CA VAL A 14 4.09 -22.33 -4.59
C VAL A 14 3.21 -21.08 -4.73
N GLY A 15 2.90 -20.41 -3.63
CA GLY A 15 1.89 -19.35 -3.57
C GLY A 15 2.28 -18.16 -2.70
N GLY A 16 3.57 -17.93 -2.49
CA GLY A 16 4.15 -16.84 -1.70
C GLY A 16 3.62 -15.46 -2.07
N PRO A 17 3.80 -14.99 -3.32
CA PRO A 17 3.31 -13.68 -3.73
C PRO A 17 1.78 -13.56 -3.69
N ALA A 18 1.06 -14.68 -3.81
CA ALA A 18 -0.39 -14.72 -3.68
C ALA A 18 -0.88 -14.85 -2.21
N GLY A 19 0.03 -14.99 -1.23
CA GLY A 19 -0.32 -15.04 0.19
C GLY A 19 -1.02 -16.34 0.65
N LEU A 20 -0.91 -17.44 -0.09
CA LEU A 20 -1.57 -18.72 0.23
C LEU A 20 -1.21 -19.26 1.62
N HIS A 21 0.05 -19.07 2.03
CA HIS A 21 0.54 -19.49 3.33
C HIS A 21 -0.11 -18.73 4.51
N HIS A 22 -0.50 -17.45 4.31
CA HIS A 22 -1.26 -16.69 5.32
C HIS A 22 -2.71 -17.14 5.46
N LEU A 23 -3.30 -17.57 4.34
CA LEU A 23 -4.62 -18.18 4.28
C LEU A 23 -4.66 -19.48 5.11
N TYR A 24 -3.63 -20.32 4.98
CA TYR A 24 -3.41 -21.51 5.81
C TYR A 24 -3.20 -21.16 7.28
N LEU A 25 -2.43 -20.10 7.57
CA LEU A 25 -2.21 -19.59 8.93
C LEU A 25 -3.46 -18.94 9.56
N GLY A 26 -4.55 -18.72 8.81
CA GLY A 26 -5.79 -18.14 9.34
C GLY A 26 -5.79 -16.61 9.36
N ARG A 27 -4.88 -15.98 8.60
CA ARG A 27 -4.63 -14.54 8.58
C ARG A 27 -5.13 -13.91 7.27
N ASP A 28 -6.45 -13.89 7.11
CA ASP A 28 -7.14 -13.46 5.87
C ASP A 28 -6.78 -12.04 5.41
N SER A 29 -6.72 -11.07 6.32
CA SER A 29 -6.35 -9.68 6.00
C SER A 29 -4.92 -9.56 5.48
N HIS A 30 -4.02 -10.42 5.96
CA HIS A 30 -2.63 -10.44 5.50
C HIS A 30 -2.50 -11.07 4.11
N ALA A 31 -3.26 -12.14 3.87
CA ALA A 31 -3.37 -12.74 2.55
C ALA A 31 -3.92 -11.74 1.51
N LEU A 32 -4.99 -10.99 1.85
CA LEU A 32 -5.49 -9.92 0.97
C LEU A 32 -4.43 -8.88 0.67
N LEU A 33 -3.74 -8.38 1.68
CA LEU A 33 -2.71 -7.37 1.47
C LEU A 33 -1.66 -7.86 0.48
N TRP A 34 -1.25 -9.13 0.58
CA TRP A 34 -0.32 -9.74 -0.36
C TRP A 34 -0.87 -9.92 -1.77
N MET A 35 -2.12 -10.35 -1.91
CA MET A 35 -2.73 -10.42 -3.24
C MET A 35 -2.82 -9.03 -3.89
N LEU A 36 -3.14 -7.99 -3.12
CA LEU A 36 -3.34 -6.62 -3.60
C LEU A 36 -2.04 -5.85 -3.85
N THR A 37 -0.94 -6.27 -3.23
CA THR A 37 0.39 -5.66 -3.38
C THR A 37 1.36 -6.56 -4.16
N LEU A 38 0.89 -7.70 -4.68
CA LEU A 38 1.70 -8.73 -5.33
C LEU A 38 2.91 -9.14 -4.45
N GLY A 39 2.63 -9.49 -3.19
CA GLY A 39 3.64 -9.89 -2.21
C GLY A 39 4.52 -8.74 -1.72
N GLY A 40 3.95 -7.54 -1.55
CA GLY A 40 4.66 -6.36 -1.05
C GLY A 40 5.62 -5.77 -2.09
N GLY A 41 5.19 -5.69 -3.35
CA GLY A 41 6.01 -5.21 -4.47
C GLY A 41 6.97 -6.26 -5.02
N GLY A 42 6.66 -7.55 -4.88
CA GLY A 42 7.45 -8.65 -5.43
C GLY A 42 8.76 -8.98 -4.68
N LEU A 43 9.16 -8.18 -3.67
CA LEU A 43 10.30 -8.47 -2.79
C LEU A 43 9.89 -8.79 -1.35
N GLY A 44 8.69 -8.38 -0.93
CA GLY A 44 8.18 -8.63 0.42
C GLY A 44 8.04 -10.12 0.75
N TRP A 45 7.74 -10.96 -0.24
CA TRP A 45 7.66 -12.42 -0.06
C TRP A 45 9.01 -13.06 0.29
N LEU A 46 10.14 -12.50 -0.15
CA LEU A 46 11.49 -12.98 0.18
C LEU A 46 11.83 -12.68 1.64
N TRP A 47 11.53 -11.45 2.10
CA TRP A 47 11.77 -11.05 3.48
C TRP A 47 10.98 -11.89 4.49
N GLU A 48 9.78 -12.33 4.10
CA GLU A 48 8.93 -13.17 4.94
C GLU A 48 9.48 -14.56 5.21
N PHE A 49 10.40 -15.07 4.39
CA PHE A 49 11.07 -16.34 4.65
C PHE A 49 11.67 -16.38 6.06
N TRP A 50 12.24 -15.26 6.51
CA TRP A 50 12.85 -15.14 7.83
C TRP A 50 11.84 -15.01 8.98
N MET A 51 10.64 -14.49 8.69
CA MET A 51 9.57 -14.30 9.69
C MET A 51 8.62 -15.50 9.83
N LEU A 52 8.62 -16.40 8.85
CA LEU A 52 7.74 -17.57 8.79
C LEU A 52 7.76 -18.46 10.06
N PRO A 53 8.93 -18.75 10.69
CA PRO A 53 8.98 -19.51 11.94
C PRO A 53 8.22 -18.82 13.09
N SER A 54 8.35 -17.49 13.17
CA SER A 54 7.65 -16.69 14.17
C SER A 54 6.14 -16.68 13.96
N PHE A 55 5.68 -16.76 12.70
CA PHE A 55 4.26 -16.81 12.37
C PHE A 55 3.63 -18.15 12.70
N VAL A 56 4.34 -19.26 12.49
CA VAL A 56 3.86 -20.59 12.90
C VAL A 56 3.81 -20.70 14.42
N ALA A 57 4.85 -20.22 15.12
CA ALA A 57 4.86 -20.17 16.58
C ALA A 57 3.69 -19.32 17.13
N GLN A 58 3.41 -18.18 16.52
CA GLN A 58 2.26 -17.34 16.88
C GLN A 58 0.92 -18.01 16.57
N ALA A 59 0.77 -18.70 15.44
CA ALA A 59 -0.47 -19.38 15.10
C ALA A 59 -0.79 -20.53 16.08
N ASN A 60 0.24 -21.26 16.52
CA ASN A 60 0.10 -22.32 17.51
C ASN A 60 -0.21 -21.75 18.92
N ARG A 61 0.48 -20.68 19.35
CA ARG A 61 0.19 -19.99 20.63
C ARG A 61 -1.18 -19.28 20.63
N ALA A 62 -1.62 -18.75 19.50
CA ALA A 62 -2.93 -18.12 19.37
C ALA A 62 -4.08 -19.13 19.50
N GLN A 63 -3.86 -20.42 19.18
CA GLN A 63 -4.81 -21.48 19.48
C GLN A 63 -4.95 -21.74 20.98
N GLU A 64 -3.87 -21.61 21.74
CA GLU A 64 -3.86 -21.75 23.20
C GLU A 64 -4.45 -20.52 23.90
N GLN A 65 -4.08 -19.30 23.48
CA GLN A 65 -4.59 -18.05 24.04
C GLN A 65 -6.08 -17.76 23.72
N ARG A 66 -6.67 -18.44 22.72
CA ARG A 66 -8.12 -18.38 22.46
C ARG A 66 -8.98 -18.80 23.66
N GLN A 67 -8.38 -19.46 24.66
CA GLN A 67 -9.08 -19.90 25.88
C GLN A 67 -8.97 -18.90 27.06
N GLY A 68 -8.18 -17.83 26.95
CA GLY A 68 -8.04 -16.89 28.06
C GLY A 68 -7.29 -15.62 27.72
N SER A 69 -7.99 -14.59 27.27
CA SER A 69 -7.72 -13.17 27.59
C SER A 69 -8.65 -12.28 26.76
N GLY A 70 -9.81 -11.99 27.32
CA GLY A 70 -10.53 -10.76 27.00
C GLY A 70 -10.04 -9.65 27.92
N ARG A 71 -10.08 -8.40 27.42
CA ARG A 71 -10.08 -7.14 28.21
C ARG A 71 -8.74 -6.40 28.42
N GLY A 72 -7.91 -6.29 27.38
CA GLY A 72 -6.82 -5.30 27.32
C GLY A 72 -6.78 -4.54 25.99
N THR A 73 -6.18 -3.34 25.96
CA THR A 73 -5.83 -2.67 24.71
C THR A 73 -4.49 -3.23 24.20
N PRO A 74 -4.33 -3.51 22.90
CA PRO A 74 -3.04 -3.98 22.38
C PRO A 74 -1.93 -2.94 22.57
N PRO A 75 -0.64 -3.34 22.53
CA PRO A 75 0.46 -2.37 22.58
C PRO A 75 0.47 -1.50 21.32
N LEU A 76 0.88 -0.23 21.47
CA LEU A 76 1.16 0.63 20.32
C LEU A 76 2.40 0.12 19.62
N SER A 77 2.34 -0.01 18.29
CA SER A 77 3.49 -0.40 17.49
C SER A 77 3.69 0.60 16.37
N LEU A 78 4.83 1.29 16.40
CA LEU A 78 5.21 2.26 15.37
C LEU A 78 5.23 1.62 13.98
N ILE A 79 5.70 0.37 13.90
CA ILE A 79 5.76 -0.39 12.63
C ILE A 79 4.35 -0.51 12.01
N ARG A 80 3.31 -0.83 12.79
CA ARG A 80 1.94 -0.91 12.26
C ARG A 80 1.40 0.45 11.87
N PHE A 81 1.71 1.49 12.63
CA PHE A 81 1.32 2.85 12.29
C PHE A 81 1.91 3.28 10.94
N VAL A 82 3.22 3.06 10.75
CA VAL A 82 3.90 3.35 9.48
C VAL A 82 3.32 2.49 8.34
N ALA A 83 3.11 1.19 8.57
CA ALA A 83 2.51 0.30 7.58
C ALA A 83 1.07 0.72 7.21
N GLN A 84 0.24 1.13 8.17
CA GLN A 84 -1.10 1.64 7.94
C GLN A 84 -1.06 2.88 7.04
N MET A 85 -0.14 3.79 7.36
CA MET A 85 0.02 5.02 6.61
C MET A 85 0.46 4.76 5.16
N ILE A 86 1.45 3.88 4.96
CA ILE A 86 1.95 3.50 3.62
C ILE A 86 0.86 2.79 2.80
N VAL A 87 0.19 1.79 3.37
CA VAL A 87 -0.86 1.04 2.65
C VAL A 87 -2.09 1.91 2.38
N GLY A 88 -2.46 2.79 3.32
CA GLY A 88 -3.50 3.79 3.10
C GLY A 88 -3.19 4.69 1.90
N MET A 89 -1.94 5.16 1.79
CA MET A 89 -1.49 5.93 0.63
C MET A 89 -1.55 5.13 -0.66
N TYR A 90 -1.07 3.88 -0.64
CA TYR A 90 -1.13 2.98 -1.79
C TYR A 90 -2.57 2.79 -2.30
N PHE A 91 -3.52 2.52 -1.39
CA PHE A 91 -4.93 2.37 -1.76
C PHE A 91 -5.52 3.68 -2.31
N GLY A 92 -5.16 4.82 -1.73
CA GLY A 92 -5.57 6.13 -2.23
C GLY A 92 -5.06 6.41 -3.64
N LEU A 93 -3.80 6.09 -3.92
CA LEU A 93 -3.19 6.23 -5.25
C LEU A 93 -3.85 5.32 -6.29
N VAL A 94 -4.04 4.05 -5.95
CA VAL A 94 -4.74 3.10 -6.82
C VAL A 94 -6.17 3.57 -7.11
N ALA A 95 -6.87 4.09 -6.10
CA ALA A 95 -8.21 4.62 -6.28
C ALA A 95 -8.21 5.91 -7.13
N LEU A 96 -7.21 6.78 -7.00
CA LEU A 96 -7.06 7.97 -7.84
C LEU A 96 -6.86 7.59 -9.30
N ILE A 97 -6.04 6.58 -9.56
CA ILE A 97 -5.83 6.01 -10.90
C ILE A 97 -7.12 5.40 -11.46
N SER A 98 -7.86 4.67 -10.60
CA SER A 98 -8.93 3.79 -11.07
C SER A 98 -10.31 4.44 -11.08
N LEU A 99 -10.57 5.40 -10.20
CA LEU A 99 -11.90 5.94 -9.89
C LEU A 99 -11.98 7.47 -9.96
N SER A 100 -10.91 8.17 -10.37
CA SER A 100 -10.91 9.64 -10.49
C SER A 100 -11.95 10.19 -11.46
N PHE A 101 -12.43 9.38 -12.41
CA PHE A 101 -13.50 9.75 -13.33
C PHE A 101 -14.85 10.01 -12.63
N MET A 102 -15.03 9.54 -11.40
CA MET A 102 -16.27 9.74 -10.65
C MET A 102 -16.37 11.17 -10.08
N ALA A 103 -17.49 11.86 -10.32
CA ALA A 103 -17.71 13.25 -9.90
C ALA A 103 -17.53 13.49 -8.38
N SER A 104 -17.83 12.49 -7.54
CA SER A 104 -17.69 12.57 -6.08
C SER A 104 -16.48 11.82 -5.52
N PHE A 105 -15.48 11.54 -6.36
CA PHE A 105 -14.30 10.76 -5.98
C PHE A 105 -13.58 11.35 -4.75
N TYR A 106 -13.24 12.64 -4.75
CA TYR A 106 -12.49 13.25 -3.65
C TYR A 106 -13.26 13.34 -2.32
N ILE A 107 -14.59 13.23 -2.34
CA ILE A 107 -15.43 13.30 -1.13
C ILE A 107 -15.73 11.90 -0.61
N VAL A 108 -15.93 10.93 -1.49
CA VAL A 108 -16.39 9.59 -1.13
C VAL A 108 -15.37 8.51 -1.49
N GLY A 109 -14.96 8.44 -2.75
CA GLY A 109 -14.08 7.38 -3.24
C GLY A 109 -12.70 7.37 -2.60
N LEU A 110 -12.05 8.54 -2.52
CA LEU A 110 -10.71 8.70 -1.97
C LEU A 110 -10.62 8.36 -0.46
N PRO A 111 -11.43 8.95 0.44
CA PRO A 111 -11.33 8.64 1.87
C PRO A 111 -11.79 7.21 2.17
N LEU A 112 -12.72 6.66 1.39
CA LEU A 112 -13.12 5.26 1.49
C LEU A 112 -11.95 4.33 1.15
N ALA A 113 -11.27 4.54 0.04
CA ALA A 113 -10.14 3.71 -0.38
C ALA A 113 -8.98 3.78 0.63
N VAL A 114 -8.57 4.99 1.02
CA VAL A 114 -7.51 5.21 2.02
C VAL A 114 -7.88 4.57 3.36
N GLY A 115 -9.11 4.79 3.82
CA GLY A 115 -9.61 4.21 5.07
C GLY A 115 -9.64 2.68 5.05
N LEU A 116 -10.05 2.07 3.95
CA LEU A 116 -10.03 0.62 3.77
C LEU A 116 -8.60 0.06 3.78
N GLY A 117 -7.64 0.73 3.17
CA GLY A 117 -6.22 0.36 3.22
C GLY A 117 -5.68 0.38 4.66
N VAL A 118 -5.96 1.43 5.41
CA VAL A 118 -5.59 1.56 6.84
C VAL A 118 -6.24 0.46 7.69
N LEU A 119 -7.53 0.21 7.47
CA LEU A 119 -8.29 -0.82 8.19
C LEU A 119 -7.79 -2.24 7.87
N LEU A 120 -7.38 -2.49 6.62
CA LEU A 120 -6.80 -3.76 6.19
C LEU A 120 -5.53 -4.07 7.00
N VAL A 121 -4.64 -3.08 7.15
CA VAL A 121 -3.42 -3.22 7.98
C VAL A 121 -3.76 -3.32 9.46
N ALA A 122 -4.75 -2.56 9.93
CA ALA A 122 -5.21 -2.63 11.32
C ALA A 122 -5.70 -4.03 11.70
N ALA A 123 -6.33 -4.75 10.74
CA ALA A 123 -6.86 -6.09 10.91
C ALA A 123 -5.81 -7.21 10.80
N ILE A 124 -4.52 -6.90 10.63
CA ILE A 124 -3.46 -7.91 10.55
C ILE A 124 -3.22 -8.56 11.92
N GLY A 125 -3.35 -9.89 11.96
CA GLY A 125 -3.09 -10.70 13.14
C GLY A 125 -4.31 -10.80 14.06
N ASN A 126 -4.11 -10.58 15.35
CA ASN A 126 -5.16 -10.66 16.38
C ASN A 126 -5.76 -9.29 16.77
N GLN A 127 -5.34 -8.21 16.11
CA GLN A 127 -5.82 -6.85 16.39
C GLN A 127 -6.72 -6.37 15.26
N THR A 128 -7.54 -5.36 15.56
CA THR A 128 -8.37 -4.61 14.63
C THR A 128 -8.54 -3.19 15.17
N SER A 129 -8.97 -2.24 14.36
CA SER A 129 -9.44 -0.94 14.84
C SER A 129 -10.94 -0.79 14.66
N ASP A 130 -11.50 0.22 15.32
CA ASP A 130 -12.91 0.60 15.12
C ASP A 130 -13.11 1.16 13.70
N LEU A 131 -13.90 0.46 12.89
CA LEU A 131 -14.19 0.83 11.51
C LEU A 131 -14.84 2.22 11.43
N LYS A 132 -15.82 2.49 12.29
CA LYS A 132 -16.61 3.74 12.22
C LYS A 132 -15.74 4.95 12.51
N ASN A 133 -14.90 4.87 13.53
CA ASN A 133 -14.04 6.00 13.93
C ASN A 133 -12.91 6.22 12.92
N THR A 134 -12.29 5.13 12.44
CA THR A 134 -11.19 5.21 11.46
C THR A 134 -11.68 5.81 10.14
N LEU A 135 -12.83 5.32 9.65
CA LEU A 135 -13.42 5.80 8.42
C LEU A 135 -13.97 7.23 8.60
N GLY A 136 -14.60 7.52 9.74
CA GLY A 136 -15.06 8.87 10.07
C GLY A 136 -13.94 9.91 10.04
N ALA A 137 -12.75 9.57 10.55
CA ALA A 137 -11.58 10.43 10.45
C ALA A 137 -11.14 10.66 8.99
N ALA A 138 -11.08 9.62 8.17
CA ALA A 138 -10.73 9.74 6.75
C ALA A 138 -11.71 10.67 6.01
N PHE A 139 -13.02 10.48 6.21
CA PHE A 139 -14.06 11.31 5.60
C PHE A 139 -14.07 12.75 6.13
N LEU A 140 -13.72 12.97 7.40
CA LEU A 140 -13.64 14.32 7.96
C LEU A 140 -12.44 15.10 7.40
N THR A 141 -11.32 14.43 7.12
CA THR A 141 -10.12 15.06 6.57
C THR A 141 -10.24 15.33 5.06
N SER A 142 -11.04 14.55 4.33
CA SER A 142 -11.12 14.65 2.86
C SER A 142 -11.55 16.02 2.31
N PRO A 143 -12.62 16.67 2.82
CA PRO A 143 -13.11 17.94 2.29
C PRO A 143 -12.10 19.09 2.43
N ILE A 144 -11.21 19.03 3.42
CA ILE A 144 -10.21 20.07 3.69
C ILE A 144 -9.23 20.21 2.52
N PHE A 145 -8.94 19.12 1.82
CA PHE A 145 -7.98 19.04 0.73
C PHE A 145 -8.65 18.69 -0.61
N TYR A 146 -9.91 19.09 -0.77
CA TYR A 146 -10.71 18.77 -1.96
C TYR A 146 -10.00 19.16 -3.27
N GLY A 147 -10.04 18.26 -4.26
CA GLY A 147 -9.49 18.49 -5.60
C GLY A 147 -7.96 18.45 -5.69
N ARG A 148 -7.23 18.15 -4.61
CA ARG A 148 -5.77 18.02 -4.62
C ARG A 148 -5.33 16.58 -4.39
N PRO A 149 -4.46 16.00 -5.22
CA PRO A 149 -3.90 14.66 -4.98
C PRO A 149 -3.15 14.54 -3.65
N ILE A 150 -2.62 15.66 -3.16
CA ILE A 150 -1.95 15.78 -1.85
C ILE A 150 -2.86 15.32 -0.69
N ALA A 151 -4.18 15.32 -0.86
CA ALA A 151 -5.15 14.88 0.15
C ALA A 151 -4.91 13.45 0.67
N ILE A 152 -4.30 12.57 -0.12
CA ILE A 152 -4.03 11.17 0.27
C ILE A 152 -3.18 11.09 1.54
N LEU A 153 -2.15 11.94 1.67
CA LEU A 153 -1.24 11.97 2.82
C LEU A 153 -1.97 12.28 4.15
N PRO A 154 -2.63 13.44 4.32
CA PRO A 154 -3.30 13.81 5.56
C PRO A 154 -4.48 12.88 5.88
N ILE A 155 -5.22 12.40 4.88
CA ILE A 155 -6.30 11.41 5.09
C ILE A 155 -5.72 10.12 5.68
N SER A 156 -4.62 9.60 5.09
CA SER A 156 -3.98 8.37 5.57
C SER A 156 -3.40 8.55 6.97
N LEU A 157 -2.78 9.69 7.25
CA LEU A 157 -2.25 10.03 8.57
C LEU A 157 -3.36 10.09 9.63
N ALA A 158 -4.43 10.85 9.37
CA ALA A 158 -5.56 11.00 10.30
C ALA A 158 -6.26 9.66 10.57
N ALA A 159 -6.48 8.85 9.53
CA ALA A 159 -7.02 7.51 9.66
C ALA A 159 -6.10 6.60 10.48
N SER A 160 -4.78 6.62 10.23
CA SER A 160 -3.80 5.80 10.95
C SER A 160 -3.69 6.18 12.44
N ILE A 161 -3.69 7.47 12.77
CA ILE A 161 -3.73 7.96 14.16
C ILE A 161 -5.00 7.45 14.85
N THR A 162 -6.15 7.58 14.18
CA THR A 162 -7.44 7.17 14.74
C THR A 162 -7.54 5.66 14.90
N ALA A 163 -6.98 4.89 13.97
CA ALA A 163 -6.90 3.43 14.03
C ALA A 163 -6.04 2.97 15.21
N GLN A 164 -4.89 3.62 15.46
CA GLN A 164 -4.05 3.32 16.62
C GLN A 164 -4.70 3.75 17.95
N LYS A 165 -5.45 4.85 17.96
CA LYS A 165 -6.20 5.31 19.15
C LYS A 165 -7.33 4.35 19.52
N HIS A 166 -8.05 3.80 18.55
CA HIS A 166 -9.20 2.92 18.75
C HIS A 166 -8.91 1.45 18.45
N ARG A 167 -7.70 0.99 18.73
CA ARG A 167 -7.27 -0.39 18.55
C ARG A 167 -7.92 -1.34 19.57
N ARG A 168 -8.33 -2.52 19.11
CA ARG A 168 -9.01 -3.57 19.87
C ARG A 168 -8.52 -4.94 19.42
N TYR A 169 -8.65 -5.94 20.28
CA TYR A 169 -8.44 -7.32 19.85
C TYR A 169 -9.63 -7.81 19.02
N LYS A 170 -9.37 -8.63 18.00
CA LYS A 170 -10.41 -9.22 17.16
C LYS A 170 -11.27 -10.16 18.03
N PRO A 171 -12.61 -10.09 17.94
CA PRO A 171 -13.46 -11.04 18.64
C PRO A 171 -13.16 -12.47 18.15
N SER A 172 -13.28 -13.46 19.04
CA SER A 172 -13.14 -14.86 18.66
C SER A 172 -14.32 -15.26 17.77
N VAL A 173 -14.13 -15.13 16.46
CA VAL A 173 -15.10 -15.64 15.48
C VAL A 173 -14.98 -17.18 15.47
N GLY A 174 -16.12 -17.86 15.45
CA GLY A 174 -16.20 -19.31 15.30
C GLY A 174 -15.48 -19.81 14.04
N SER A 175 -15.27 -21.13 13.95
CA SER A 175 -14.61 -21.74 12.80
C SER A 175 -15.47 -21.59 11.54
N GLU A 176 -15.24 -20.54 10.76
CA GLU A 176 -15.84 -20.38 9.43
C GLU A 176 -15.26 -21.40 8.44
N THR A 177 -16.08 -21.82 7.48
CA THR A 177 -15.62 -22.72 6.41
C THR A 177 -14.61 -22.04 5.51
N LEU A 178 -13.63 -22.80 5.04
CA LEU A 178 -12.55 -22.28 4.18
C LEU A 178 -13.12 -21.65 2.89
N SER A 179 -14.19 -22.24 2.33
CA SER A 179 -14.87 -21.73 1.13
C SER A 179 -15.42 -20.31 1.32
N VAL A 180 -16.09 -20.03 2.44
CA VAL A 180 -16.64 -18.69 2.73
C VAL A 180 -15.52 -17.65 2.87
N ARG A 181 -14.41 -18.04 3.50
CA ARG A 181 -13.22 -17.19 3.60
C ARG A 181 -12.67 -16.87 2.21
N LEU A 182 -12.44 -17.88 1.37
CA LEU A 182 -11.95 -17.69 0.00
C LEU A 182 -12.90 -16.86 -0.85
N TYR A 183 -14.21 -17.08 -0.76
CA TYR A 183 -15.20 -16.31 -1.50
C TYR A 183 -15.13 -14.81 -1.15
N ARG A 184 -15.09 -14.48 0.14
CA ARG A 184 -14.97 -13.09 0.61
C ARG A 184 -13.64 -12.46 0.19
N LEU A 185 -12.56 -13.23 0.22
CA LEU A 185 -11.24 -12.79 -0.23
C LEU A 185 -11.23 -12.51 -1.74
N GLY A 186 -11.78 -13.42 -2.53
CA GLY A 186 -11.89 -13.28 -3.99
C GLY A 186 -12.77 -12.09 -4.38
N LEU A 187 -13.89 -11.88 -3.68
CA LEU A 187 -14.75 -10.72 -3.91
C LEU A 187 -14.04 -9.40 -3.59
N ALA A 188 -13.31 -9.33 -2.47
CA ALA A 188 -12.53 -8.15 -2.11
C ALA A 188 -11.40 -7.88 -3.11
N TYR A 189 -10.73 -8.93 -3.57
CA TYR A 189 -9.70 -8.83 -4.60
C TYR A 189 -10.27 -8.28 -5.90
N LEU A 190 -11.37 -8.86 -6.40
CA LEU A 190 -12.02 -8.45 -7.65
C LEU A 190 -12.54 -7.00 -7.57
N ALA A 191 -13.11 -6.62 -6.42
CA ALA A 191 -13.59 -5.25 -6.20
C ALA A 191 -12.46 -4.21 -6.25
N PHE A 192 -11.23 -4.59 -5.90
CA PHE A 192 -10.07 -3.71 -5.96
C PHE A 192 -9.41 -3.70 -7.35
N THR A 193 -9.18 -4.88 -7.94
CA THR A 193 -8.45 -4.99 -9.21
C THR A 193 -9.31 -4.69 -10.42
N GLY A 194 -10.62 -4.89 -10.37
CA GLY A 194 -11.53 -4.65 -11.49
C GLY A 194 -11.47 -3.21 -12.02
N PRO A 195 -11.70 -2.18 -11.16
CA PRO A 195 -11.60 -0.78 -11.57
C PRO A 195 -10.20 -0.40 -12.06
N LEU A 196 -9.16 -0.97 -11.46
CA LEU A 196 -7.77 -0.73 -11.86
C LEU A 196 -7.49 -1.26 -13.26
N VAL A 197 -7.87 -2.51 -13.54
CA VAL A 197 -7.70 -3.12 -14.87
C VAL A 197 -8.50 -2.35 -15.92
N HIS A 198 -9.74 -1.94 -15.60
CA HIS A 198 -10.54 -1.12 -16.50
C HIS A 198 -9.86 0.22 -16.82
N SER A 199 -9.35 0.93 -15.81
CA SER A 199 -8.70 2.24 -16.02
C SER A 199 -7.42 2.11 -16.85
N VAL A 200 -6.61 1.10 -16.59
CA VAL A 200 -5.37 0.83 -17.34
C VAL A 200 -5.67 0.51 -18.81
N LEU A 201 -6.77 -0.17 -19.11
CA LEU A 201 -7.12 -0.55 -20.49
C LEU A 201 -7.83 0.58 -21.25
N CYS A 202 -8.63 1.42 -20.56
CA CYS A 202 -9.51 2.40 -21.22
C CYS A 202 -9.03 3.87 -21.11
N HIS A 203 -8.19 4.23 -20.14
CA HIS A 203 -7.83 5.64 -19.80
C HIS A 203 -6.35 5.85 -19.42
N THR A 204 -5.43 5.33 -20.24
CA THR A 204 -3.97 5.33 -19.97
C THR A 204 -3.37 6.73 -19.78
N ALA A 205 -3.64 7.69 -20.68
CA ALA A 205 -3.00 9.01 -20.67
C ALA A 205 -3.37 9.86 -19.44
N VAL A 206 -4.66 9.84 -19.05
CA VAL A 206 -5.17 10.57 -17.88
C VAL A 206 -4.69 9.93 -16.58
N THR A 207 -4.61 8.60 -16.55
CA THR A 207 -4.02 7.86 -15.43
C THR A 207 -2.59 8.29 -15.18
N LEU A 208 -1.81 8.42 -16.25
CA LEU A 208 -0.39 8.71 -16.16
C LEU A 208 -0.10 10.13 -15.64
N SER A 209 -0.87 11.13 -16.07
CA SER A 209 -0.76 12.50 -15.54
C SER A 209 -1.07 12.56 -14.05
N TYR A 210 -2.12 11.86 -13.59
CA TYR A 210 -2.42 11.82 -12.16
C TYR A 210 -1.35 11.11 -11.34
N VAL A 211 -0.75 10.04 -11.87
CA VAL A 211 0.40 9.37 -11.23
C VAL A 211 1.58 10.33 -11.15
N ALA A 212 1.93 11.01 -12.24
CA ALA A 212 3.04 11.96 -12.29
C ALA A 212 2.84 13.12 -11.30
N ASP A 213 1.65 13.74 -11.29
CA ASP A 213 1.33 14.86 -10.41
C ASP A 213 1.35 14.46 -8.94
N THR A 214 0.83 13.27 -8.62
CA THR A 214 0.80 12.79 -7.22
C THR A 214 2.18 12.36 -6.76
N LEU A 215 2.96 11.72 -7.63
CA LEU A 215 4.34 11.35 -7.33
C LEU A 215 5.21 12.59 -7.15
N GLY A 216 5.09 13.58 -8.04
CA GLY A 216 5.77 14.86 -7.93
C GLY A 216 5.42 15.60 -6.64
N SER A 217 4.13 15.65 -6.29
CA SER A 217 3.65 16.26 -5.04
C SER A 217 4.09 15.49 -3.78
N PHE A 218 4.21 14.17 -3.86
CA PHE A 218 4.71 13.34 -2.76
C PHE A 218 6.21 13.53 -2.57
N LEU A 219 6.99 13.52 -3.65
CA LEU A 219 8.44 13.74 -3.62
C LEU A 219 8.81 15.16 -3.22
N SER A 220 7.99 16.16 -3.55
CA SER A 220 8.19 17.54 -3.09
C SER A 220 8.05 17.65 -1.57
N TRP A 221 7.21 16.83 -0.92
CA TRP A 221 7.12 16.76 0.53
C TRP A 221 8.40 16.25 1.20
N PHE A 222 9.12 15.35 0.54
CA PHE A 222 10.43 14.85 0.99
C PHE A 222 11.60 15.75 0.59
N SER A 223 11.35 16.92 -0.01
CA SER A 223 12.40 17.91 -0.31
C SER A 223 13.16 18.35 0.95
N PHE A 224 12.53 18.28 2.12
CA PHE A 224 13.15 18.59 3.41
C PHE A 224 14.23 17.56 3.83
N PHE A 225 14.18 16.33 3.29
CA PHE A 225 15.16 15.26 3.55
C PHE A 225 15.78 14.79 2.22
N PRO A 226 16.83 15.47 1.72
CA PRO A 226 17.38 15.23 0.38
C PRO A 226 17.99 13.83 0.17
N LEU A 227 18.28 13.09 1.24
CA LEU A 227 18.72 11.69 1.19
C LEU A 227 17.56 10.71 1.03
N LEU A 228 16.44 10.95 1.73
CA LEU A 228 15.27 10.08 1.69
C LEU A 228 14.52 10.22 0.36
N GLY A 229 14.40 11.45 -0.16
CA GLY A 229 13.86 11.70 -1.50
C GLY A 229 14.65 10.96 -2.58
N ARG A 230 15.99 11.08 -2.59
CA ARG A 230 16.86 10.39 -3.56
C ARG A 230 16.78 8.86 -3.52
N LEU A 231 16.68 8.27 -2.32
CA LEU A 231 16.51 6.82 -2.18
C LEU A 231 15.16 6.37 -2.73
N LEU A 232 14.10 7.09 -2.39
CA LEU A 232 12.74 6.74 -2.80
C LEU A 232 12.53 6.94 -4.31
N GLU A 233 13.10 8.00 -4.88
CA GLU A 233 13.18 8.25 -6.34
C GLU A 233 13.93 7.12 -7.06
N SER A 234 15.06 6.67 -6.51
CA SER A 234 15.84 5.57 -7.09
C SER A 234 15.07 4.25 -7.06
N VAL A 235 14.33 3.98 -5.97
CA VAL A 235 13.49 2.79 -5.84
C VAL A 235 12.29 2.83 -6.78
N LEU A 236 11.68 4.00 -7.00
CA LEU A 236 10.57 4.18 -7.94
C LEU A 236 10.99 3.99 -9.40
N LEU A 237 12.22 4.38 -9.76
CA LEU A 237 12.75 4.25 -11.12
C LEU A 237 13.43 2.88 -11.39
N LEU A 238 13.68 2.07 -10.36
CA LEU A 238 14.28 0.74 -10.49
C LEU A 238 13.49 -0.22 -11.42
N PRO A 239 12.15 -0.32 -11.34
CA PRO A 239 11.38 -1.16 -12.25
C PRO A 239 11.56 -0.76 -13.72
N PHE A 240 11.61 0.55 -14.00
CA PHE A 240 11.82 1.08 -15.34
C PHE A 240 13.25 0.81 -15.85
N ARG A 241 14.27 0.98 -15.00
CA ARG A 241 15.67 0.65 -15.33
C ARG A 241 15.85 -0.85 -15.57
N ALA A 242 15.26 -1.68 -14.73
CA ALA A 242 15.27 -3.13 -14.89
C ALA A 242 14.56 -3.55 -16.19
N TRP A 243 13.44 -2.91 -16.53
CA TRP A 243 12.71 -3.16 -17.77
C TRP A 243 13.52 -2.74 -19.01
N LYS A 244 14.14 -1.55 -19.00
CA LYS A 244 15.02 -1.07 -20.07
C LYS A 244 16.20 -2.02 -20.32
N LEU A 245 16.75 -2.59 -19.25
CA LEU A 245 17.80 -3.61 -19.32
C LEU A 245 17.30 -4.96 -19.85
N LEU A 246 16.05 -5.34 -19.57
CA LEU A 246 15.47 -6.62 -19.98
C LEU A 246 14.96 -6.64 -21.42
N VAL A 247 14.40 -5.53 -21.92
CA VAL A 247 13.76 -5.48 -23.25
C VAL A 247 14.72 -5.07 -24.37
N GLY A 248 15.81 -4.35 -24.04
CA GLY A 248 16.72 -3.82 -25.07
C GLY A 248 16.02 -2.81 -25.99
N ASP A 249 16.83 -2.09 -26.78
CA ASP A 249 16.38 -1.01 -27.67
C ASP A 249 15.72 -1.55 -28.95
N HIS A 250 14.73 -2.45 -28.84
CA HIS A 250 14.04 -3.01 -30.00
C HIS A 250 12.54 -2.72 -29.94
N GLY A 251 12.14 -1.82 -30.85
CA GLY A 251 10.81 -1.25 -31.00
C GLY A 251 9.70 -2.29 -31.11
N ILE A 252 8.96 -2.47 -30.01
CA ILE A 252 7.64 -3.10 -30.00
C ILE A 252 6.62 -2.11 -29.40
N SER A 253 5.84 -1.52 -30.31
CA SER A 253 4.61 -0.72 -30.18
C SER A 253 4.69 0.72 -29.61
N SER A 254 4.54 1.68 -30.53
CA SER A 254 4.91 3.11 -30.41
C SER A 254 3.79 4.07 -30.00
N SER A 255 2.82 3.67 -29.17
CA SER A 255 1.81 4.61 -28.65
C SER A 255 1.78 4.60 -27.12
N TYR A 256 1.75 3.42 -26.51
CA TYR A 256 1.73 3.24 -25.06
C TYR A 256 3.03 3.72 -24.39
N PHE A 257 4.18 3.55 -25.04
CA PHE A 257 5.49 3.84 -24.46
C PHE A 257 5.89 5.32 -24.50
N GLN A 258 5.38 6.09 -25.47
CA GLN A 258 5.70 7.51 -25.60
C GLN A 258 5.17 8.34 -24.42
N GLU A 259 4.13 7.84 -23.74
CA GLU A 259 3.55 8.48 -22.58
C GLU A 259 4.39 8.18 -21.32
N TRP A 260 4.85 6.94 -21.13
CA TRP A 260 5.77 6.57 -20.03
C TRP A 260 7.13 7.26 -20.13
N GLU A 261 7.63 7.49 -21.34
CA GLU A 261 8.85 8.25 -21.59
C GLU A 261 8.71 9.71 -21.15
N LYS A 262 7.54 10.32 -21.36
CA LYS A 262 7.23 11.66 -20.84
C LYS A 262 7.15 11.71 -19.31
N LEU A 263 6.63 10.67 -18.65
CA LEU A 263 6.65 10.60 -17.17
C LEU A 263 8.09 10.48 -16.65
N TYR A 264 8.93 9.68 -17.32
CA TYR A 264 10.35 9.60 -17.01
C TYR A 264 11.06 10.95 -17.20
N GLU A 265 10.83 11.63 -18.33
CA GLU A 265 11.38 12.96 -18.60
C GLU A 265 10.89 14.00 -17.59
N PHE A 266 9.62 13.95 -17.18
CA PHE A 266 9.08 14.85 -16.15
C PHE A 266 9.69 14.60 -14.77
N VAL A 267 9.84 13.34 -14.36
CA VAL A 267 10.51 13.00 -13.09
C VAL A 267 11.98 13.43 -13.15
N HIS A 268 12.64 13.27 -14.30
CA HIS A 268 14.02 13.71 -14.52
C HIS A 268 14.14 15.24 -14.56
N SER A 269 13.18 15.96 -15.14
CA SER A 269 13.21 17.43 -15.21
C SER A 269 13.10 18.06 -13.82
N PHE A 270 12.32 17.44 -12.92
CA PHE A 270 12.30 17.80 -11.50
C PHE A 270 13.66 17.60 -10.81
N GLN A 271 14.48 16.65 -11.26
CA GLN A 271 15.85 16.47 -10.74
C GLN A 271 16.79 17.58 -11.23
N ASP A 272 16.66 18.00 -12.49
CA ASP A 272 17.51 19.04 -13.06
C ASP A 272 17.21 20.41 -12.44
N GLU A 273 15.93 20.73 -12.21
CA GLU A 273 15.52 21.96 -11.53
C GLU A 273 16.02 22.02 -10.08
N LYS A 274 15.90 20.90 -9.32
CA LYS A 274 16.46 20.81 -7.97
C LYS A 274 18.00 20.91 -7.96
N ARG A 275 18.70 20.35 -8.95
CA ARG A 275 20.16 20.50 -9.07
C ARG A 275 20.56 21.95 -9.35
N GLN A 276 19.82 22.64 -10.21
CA GLN A 276 20.10 24.04 -10.51
C GLN A 276 19.88 24.94 -9.29
N LEU A 277 18.82 24.72 -8.52
CA LEU A 277 18.58 25.46 -7.28
C LEU A 277 19.66 25.20 -6.21
N ALA A 278 20.11 23.95 -6.06
CA ALA A 278 21.19 23.61 -5.14
C ALA A 278 22.55 24.21 -5.56
N LEU A 279 22.82 24.27 -6.87
CA LEU A 279 24.01 24.93 -7.41
C LEU A 279 23.93 26.46 -7.26
N GLN A 280 22.74 27.04 -7.38
CA GLN A 280 22.50 28.47 -7.20
C GLN A 280 22.65 28.89 -5.74
N GLU A 281 22.16 28.10 -4.77
CA GLU A 281 22.42 28.32 -3.34
C GLU A 281 23.91 28.15 -2.97
N GLN A 282 24.59 27.15 -3.55
CA GLN A 282 26.04 26.98 -3.35
C GLN A 282 26.86 28.13 -3.95
N CYS A 283 26.46 28.65 -5.10
CA CYS A 283 27.06 29.86 -5.67
C CYS A 283 26.80 31.07 -4.76
N TYR A 284 25.55 31.28 -4.31
CA TYR A 284 25.20 32.41 -3.44
C TYR A 284 25.96 32.41 -2.12
N ASN A 285 26.11 31.25 -1.45
CA ASN A 285 26.91 31.10 -0.22
C ASN A 285 28.43 31.18 -0.42
N LYS A 286 28.92 31.24 -1.67
CA LYS A 286 30.35 31.40 -1.98
C LYS A 286 30.75 32.87 -2.21
N TYR A 287 29.77 33.77 -2.38
CA TYR A 287 29.95 35.21 -2.60
C TYR A 287 29.51 36.07 -1.41
N LEU A 288 29.26 35.44 -0.25
CA LEU A 288 28.99 36.03 1.05
C LEU A 288 30.11 35.62 2.01
#